data_AF-A0A4Y3WXN2-F1
#
_entry.id   AF-A0A4Y3WXN2-F1
#
_cell.length_a   1.000
_cell.length_b   1.000
_cell.length_c   1.000
_cell.angle_alpha   90.00
_cell.angle_beta   90.00
_cell.angle_gamma   90.00
#
_symmetry.space_group_name_H-M   'P 1'
#
loop_
_entity.id
_entity.type
_entity.pdbx_description
1 polymer ?
#
loop_
_entity_poly.entity_id
_entity_poly.type
_entity_poly.pdbx_seq_one_letter_code
_entity_poly.pdbx_strand_id
1 'polypeptide(L)'
;MTATIPTRRPDAGTDDLDATAALSTPSVINLALDRVRAEQQRANHVLVGAGKCRRLSALYEHEARLWTLLSRHTAEHVYRRAAVEAQCAARGRAREYAELALTWPTGGAR
;
A
#
# COMPACT_ATOMS: atom_id res chain seq x y z
N MET A 1 -49.91 47.20 -7.35
CA MET A 1 -50.19 46.65 -6.01
C MET A 1 -49.20 45.53 -5.75
N THR A 2 -48.27 45.78 -4.84
CA THR A 2 -47.10 44.96 -4.53
C THR A 2 -47.41 44.17 -3.25
N ALA A 3 -47.15 42.86 -3.23
CA ALA A 3 -47.24 42.04 -2.03
C ALA A 3 -45.86 41.48 -1.70
N THR A 4 -45.36 41.85 -0.52
CA THR A 4 -44.15 41.34 0.11
C THR A 4 -44.54 40.27 1.13
N ILE A 5 -43.89 39.10 1.10
CA ILE A 5 -43.73 38.25 2.29
C ILE A 5 -42.27 37.76 2.35
N PRO A 6 -41.57 37.90 3.49
CA PRO A 6 -40.18 37.51 3.66
C PRO A 6 -40.05 36.08 4.21
N THR A 7 -38.98 35.37 3.83
CA THR A 7 -38.56 34.17 4.57
C THR A 7 -37.04 34.14 4.74
N ARG A 8 -36.60 34.30 5.98
CA ARG A 8 -35.24 33.98 6.44
C ARG A 8 -35.29 32.58 7.04
N ARG A 9 -34.43 31.66 6.60
CA ARG A 9 -33.44 31.01 7.48
C ARG A 9 -32.36 30.27 6.68
N PRO A 10 -31.15 30.16 7.26
CA PRO A 10 -30.00 29.50 6.67
C PRO A 10 -29.89 28.04 7.15
N ASP A 11 -29.60 27.13 6.24
CA ASP A 11 -28.97 25.85 6.55
C ASP A 11 -27.80 25.78 5.55
N ALA A 12 -26.55 26.05 5.92
CA ALA A 12 -25.71 25.16 6.74
C ALA A 12 -25.85 23.69 6.30
N GLY A 13 -25.77 23.44 5.00
CA GLY A 13 -25.51 22.12 4.43
C GLY A 13 -24.01 21.98 4.20
N THR A 14 -23.36 21.28 5.11
CA THR A 14 -22.02 20.70 4.99
C THR A 14 -21.85 19.91 3.68
N ASP A 15 -21.33 20.53 2.63
CA ASP A 15 -20.74 19.83 1.46
C ASP A 15 -19.23 19.65 1.64
N ASP A 16 -18.81 19.34 2.87
CA ASP A 16 -17.41 19.09 3.23
C ASP A 16 -17.20 17.65 3.74
N LEU A 17 -18.02 16.71 3.24
CA LEU A 17 -18.01 15.30 3.66
C LEU A 17 -17.85 14.28 2.54
N ASP A 18 -17.50 14.70 1.32
CA ASP A 18 -17.35 13.76 0.19
C ASP A 18 -15.96 13.77 -0.48
N ALA A 19 -15.01 14.54 0.05
CA ALA A 19 -13.63 14.53 -0.45
C ALA A 19 -12.85 13.25 -0.09
N THR A 20 -13.43 12.38 0.76
CA THR A 20 -12.79 11.11 1.19
C THR A 20 -13.42 9.86 0.55
N ALA A 21 -14.55 9.99 -0.15
CA ALA A 21 -15.38 8.84 -0.55
C ALA A 21 -15.11 8.26 -1.95
N ALA A 22 -14.22 8.84 -2.76
CA ALA A 22 -14.05 8.40 -4.15
C ALA A 22 -12.60 8.08 -4.56
N LEU A 23 -11.76 7.57 -3.66
CA LEU A 23 -10.53 6.91 -4.10
C LEU A 23 -10.92 5.54 -4.70
N SER A 24 -10.93 5.44 -6.03
CA SER A 24 -11.07 4.17 -6.74
C SER A 24 -10.16 3.10 -6.12
N THR A 25 -10.63 1.86 -6.01
CA THR A 25 -9.87 0.75 -5.40
C THR A 25 -8.40 0.67 -5.86
N PRO A 26 -8.04 0.89 -7.14
CA PRO A 26 -6.64 0.97 -7.58
C PRO A 26 -5.82 2.08 -6.91
N SER A 27 -6.40 3.27 -6.69
CA SER A 27 -5.72 4.41 -6.06
C SER A 27 -5.37 4.11 -4.59
N VAL A 28 -6.29 3.46 -3.86
CA VAL A 28 -6.03 3.01 -2.48
C VAL A 28 -4.91 1.96 -2.45
N ILE A 29 -4.91 1.02 -3.39
CA ILE A 29 -3.87 -0.02 -3.50
C ILE A 29 -2.51 0.60 -3.83
N ASN A 30 -2.45 1.57 -4.75
CA ASN A 30 -1.21 2.28 -5.08
C ASN A 30 -0.64 3.05 -3.89
N LEU A 31 -1.50 3.75 -3.13
CA LEU A 31 -1.07 4.41 -1.89
C LEU A 31 -0.51 3.41 -0.87
N ALA A 32 -1.12 2.23 -0.75
CA ALA A 32 -0.61 1.17 0.11
C ALA A 32 0.75 0.63 -0.37
N LEU A 33 0.94 0.46 -1.69
CA LEU A 33 2.22 0.06 -2.28
C LEU A 33 3.32 1.08 -1.96
N ASP A 34 3.03 2.37 -2.07
CA ASP A 34 4.01 3.41 -1.77
C ASP A 34 4.42 3.42 -0.30
N ARG A 35 3.46 3.20 0.61
CA ARG A 35 3.75 3.03 2.05
C ARG A 35 4.64 1.83 2.31
N VAL A 36 4.35 0.68 1.69
CA VAL A 36 5.17 -0.53 1.82
C VAL A 36 6.60 -0.29 1.32
N ARG A 37 6.76 0.38 0.18
CA ARG A 37 8.09 0.73 -0.36
C ARG A 37 8.86 1.66 0.56
N ALA A 38 8.20 2.67 1.14
CA ALA A 38 8.81 3.55 2.12
C ALA A 38 9.26 2.77 3.37
N GLU A 39 8.46 1.81 3.84
CA GLU A 39 8.85 0.94 4.95
C GLU A 39 10.01 0.00 4.60
N GLN A 40 10.06 -0.54 3.38
CA GLN A 40 11.19 -1.35 2.92
C GLN A 40 12.48 -0.54 2.91
N GLN A 41 12.44 0.72 2.43
CA GLN A 41 13.59 1.63 2.49
C GLN A 41 14.03 1.87 3.93
N ARG A 42 13.10 2.17 4.83
CA ARG A 42 13.40 2.35 6.26
C ARG A 42 14.02 1.10 6.88
N ALA A 43 13.44 -0.08 6.64
CA ALA A 43 13.97 -1.35 7.13
C ALA A 43 15.39 -1.61 6.58
N ASN A 44 15.65 -1.24 5.32
CA ASN A 44 16.98 -1.37 4.73
C ASN A 44 18.03 -0.48 5.39
N HIS A 45 17.65 0.72 5.83
CA HIS A 45 18.55 1.69 6.46
C HIS A 45 18.74 1.46 7.97
N VAL A 46 17.69 1.06 8.67
CA VAL A 46 17.67 1.05 10.14
C VAL A 46 17.99 -0.32 10.73
N LEU A 47 17.57 -1.40 10.06
CA LEU A 47 17.72 -2.74 10.60
C LEU A 47 18.98 -3.40 10.06
N VAL A 48 19.53 -4.33 10.84
CA VAL A 48 20.62 -5.21 10.44
C VAL A 48 20.29 -6.65 10.81
N GLY A 49 21.01 -7.59 10.19
CA GLY A 49 20.95 -8.99 10.56
C GLY A 49 19.64 -9.71 10.26
N ALA A 50 19.42 -10.82 10.96
CA ALA A 50 18.22 -11.65 10.81
C ALA A 50 16.90 -10.87 10.99
N GLY A 51 16.91 -9.82 11.82
CA GLY A 51 15.75 -8.96 12.03
C GLY A 51 15.38 -8.13 10.79
N LYS A 52 16.39 -7.57 10.11
CA LYS A 52 16.21 -6.90 8.81
C LYS A 52 15.59 -7.85 7.80
N CYS A 53 16.19 -9.03 7.64
CA CYS A 53 15.75 -10.02 6.67
C CYS A 53 14.30 -10.46 6.92
N ARG A 54 13.93 -10.76 8.18
CA ARG A 54 12.54 -11.09 8.53
C ARG A 54 11.56 -9.96 8.23
N ARG A 55 11.91 -8.71 8.56
CA ARG A 55 11.04 -7.55 8.29
C ARG A 55 10.86 -7.34 6.78
N LEU A 56 11.94 -7.41 6.01
CA LEU A 56 11.88 -7.25 4.55
C LEU A 56 11.09 -8.38 3.90
N SER A 57 11.27 -9.62 4.35
CA SER A 57 10.47 -10.76 3.90
C SER A 57 8.97 -10.48 4.06
N ALA A 58 8.52 -10.10 5.26
CA ALA A 58 7.12 -9.78 5.54
C ALA A 58 6.59 -8.60 4.70
N LEU A 59 7.41 -7.56 4.48
CA LEU A 59 7.04 -6.41 3.66
C LEU A 59 6.86 -6.79 2.19
N TYR A 60 7.76 -7.60 1.63
CA TYR A 60 7.64 -8.10 0.25
C TYR A 60 6.45 -9.05 0.07
N GLU A 61 6.11 -9.87 1.09
CA GLU A 61 4.87 -10.64 1.04
C GLU A 61 3.63 -9.74 1.03
N HIS A 62 3.65 -8.66 1.81
CA HIS A 62 2.56 -7.71 1.82
C HIS A 62 2.44 -6.98 0.48
N GLU A 63 3.55 -6.56 -0.10
CA GLU A 63 3.61 -5.99 -1.45
C GLU A 63 3.02 -6.95 -2.48
N ALA A 64 3.39 -8.23 -2.45
CA ALA A 64 2.84 -9.24 -3.35
C ALA A 64 1.31 -9.39 -3.21
N ARG A 65 0.77 -9.30 -2.00
CA ARG A 65 -0.69 -9.31 -1.77
C ARG A 65 -1.36 -8.08 -2.40
N LEU A 66 -0.74 -6.90 -2.29
CA LEU A 66 -1.25 -5.67 -2.90
C LEU A 66 -1.22 -5.74 -4.44
N TRP A 67 -0.15 -6.25 -5.04
CA TRP A 67 -0.09 -6.50 -6.49
C TRP A 67 -1.13 -7.52 -6.97
N THR A 68 -1.43 -8.54 -6.14
CA THR A 68 -2.53 -9.49 -6.42
C THR A 68 -3.88 -8.79 -6.44
N LEU A 69 -4.12 -7.85 -5.53
CA LEU A 69 -5.35 -7.06 -5.52
C LEU A 69 -5.40 -6.13 -6.73
N LEU A 70 -4.29 -5.45 -7.05
CA LEU A 70 -4.25 -4.53 -8.18
C LEU A 70 -4.55 -5.24 -9.51
N SER A 71 -3.98 -6.43 -9.73
CA SER A 71 -4.22 -7.20 -10.96
C SER A 71 -5.68 -7.61 -11.13
N ARG A 72 -6.39 -7.90 -10.03
CA ARG A 72 -7.83 -8.21 -10.03
C ARG A 72 -8.71 -7.01 -10.37
N HIS A 73 -8.32 -5.81 -9.95
CA HIS A 73 -9.07 -4.57 -10.17
C HIS A 73 -8.65 -3.81 -11.43
N THR A 74 -7.65 -4.31 -12.16
CA THR A 74 -7.16 -3.70 -13.41
C THR A 74 -7.79 -4.38 -14.62
N ALA A 75 -8.59 -3.64 -15.38
CA ALA A 75 -9.24 -4.12 -16.60
C ALA A 75 -8.24 -4.25 -17.77
N GLU A 76 -7.30 -3.33 -17.87
CA GLU A 76 -6.35 -3.25 -18.98
C GLU A 76 -5.29 -4.36 -18.90
N HIS A 77 -5.19 -5.16 -19.97
CA HIS A 77 -4.36 -6.36 -19.99
C HIS A 77 -2.87 -6.07 -19.74
N VAL A 78 -2.35 -4.97 -20.29
CA VAL A 78 -0.94 -4.58 -20.13
C VAL A 78 -0.64 -4.29 -18.66
N TYR A 79 -1.47 -3.46 -18.00
CA TYR A 79 -1.30 -3.14 -16.60
C TYR A 79 -1.55 -4.35 -15.68
N ARG A 80 -2.49 -5.24 -16.03
CA ARG A 80 -2.70 -6.50 -15.31
C ARG A 80 -1.46 -7.39 -15.38
N ARG A 81 -0.86 -7.55 -16.56
CA ARG A 81 0.35 -8.34 -16.75
C ARG A 81 1.51 -7.77 -15.92
N ALA A 82 1.71 -6.46 -15.98
CA ALA A 82 2.73 -5.78 -15.17
C ALA A 82 2.52 -6.02 -13.66
N ALA A 83 1.26 -5.96 -13.18
CA ALA A 83 0.95 -6.25 -11.78
C ALA A 83 1.24 -7.71 -11.39
N VAL A 84 0.99 -8.68 -12.29
CA VAL A 84 1.34 -10.09 -12.06
C VAL A 84 2.86 -10.30 -12.03
N GLU A 85 3.60 -9.66 -12.93
CA GLU A 85 5.07 -9.72 -12.94
C GLU A 85 5.65 -9.14 -11.65
N ALA A 86 5.14 -7.98 -11.21
CA ALA A 86 5.53 -7.36 -9.94
C ALA A 86 5.18 -8.22 -8.71
N GLN A 87 4.00 -8.86 -8.71
CA GLN A 87 3.61 -9.83 -7.68
C GLN A 87 4.62 -10.99 -7.58
N CYS A 88 5.00 -11.57 -8.72
CA CYS A 88 5.94 -12.68 -8.77
C CYS A 88 7.33 -12.26 -8.25
N ALA A 89 7.81 -11.09 -8.67
CA ALA A 89 9.08 -10.53 -8.19
C ALA A 89 9.07 -10.31 -6.67
N ALA A 90 8.00 -9.71 -6.13
CA ALA A 90 7.85 -9.48 -4.70
C ALA A 90 7.84 -10.80 -3.90
N ARG A 91 7.17 -11.85 -4.39
CA ARG A 91 7.23 -13.18 -3.76
C ARG A 91 8.62 -13.80 -3.79
N GLY A 92 9.34 -13.64 -4.90
CA GLY A 92 10.74 -14.07 -5.01
C GLY A 92 11.60 -13.43 -3.94
N ARG A 93 11.55 -12.10 -3.82
CA ARG A 93 12.27 -11.34 -2.79
C ARG A 93 11.87 -11.74 -1.37
N ALA A 94 10.58 -11.96 -1.12
CA ALA A 94 10.11 -12.40 0.19
C ALA A 94 10.78 -13.73 0.63
N ARG A 95 10.89 -14.69 -0.30
CA ARG A 95 11.55 -15.98 -0.07
C ARG A 95 13.05 -15.81 0.14
N GLU A 96 13.72 -15.06 -0.73
CA GLU A 96 15.16 -14.77 -0.58
C GLU A 96 15.47 -14.19 0.80
N TYR A 97 14.70 -13.20 1.26
CA TYR A 97 14.90 -12.61 2.58
C TYR A 97 14.54 -13.55 3.73
N ALA A 98 13.56 -14.44 3.56
CA ALA A 98 13.25 -15.46 4.55
C ALA A 98 14.43 -16.45 4.69
N GLU A 99 14.99 -16.91 3.58
CA GLU A 99 16.16 -17.79 3.55
C GLU A 99 17.40 -17.12 4.15
N LEU A 100 17.66 -15.85 3.79
CA LEU A 100 18.74 -15.06 4.38
C LEU A 100 18.59 -14.87 5.89
N ALA A 101 17.36 -14.79 6.40
CA ALA A 101 17.14 -14.69 7.84
C ALA A 101 17.51 -15.98 8.59
N LEU A 102 17.39 -17.14 7.93
CA LEU A 102 17.71 -18.45 8.49
C LEU A 102 19.22 -18.71 8.50
N THR A 103 19.94 -18.19 7.50
CA THR A 103 21.39 -18.35 7.38
C THR A 103 22.18 -17.28 8.13
N TRP A 104 21.51 -16.23 8.62
CA TRP A 104 22.20 -15.21 9.41
C TRP A 104 22.66 -15.81 10.74
N PRO A 105 23.95 -15.68 11.10
CA PRO A 105 24.44 -16.20 12.37
C PRO A 105 23.67 -15.57 13.52
N THR A 106 22.94 -16.40 14.26
CA THR A 106 22.20 -16.03 15.49
C THR A 106 23.13 -15.65 16.64
N GLY A 107 24.44 -15.77 16.45
CA GLY A 107 25.46 -15.39 17.43
C GLY A 107 26.75 -14.99 16.74
N GLY A 108 26.90 -13.70 16.48
CA GLY A 108 28.22 -13.08 16.51
C GLY A 108 28.45 -12.59 17.93
N ALA A 109 29.06 -13.45 18.76
CA ALA A 109 29.63 -13.00 20.02
C ALA A 109 30.63 -11.87 19.72
N ARG A 110 30.37 -10.68 20.26
CA ARG A 110 31.33 -9.75 20.87
C ARG A 110 30.58 -8.59 21.50
#